data_AF-A0A535N0N9-F1
#
_entry.id   AF-A0A535N0N9-F1
#
_cell.length_a   1.000
_cell.length_b   1.000
_cell.length_c   1.000
_cell.angle_alpha   90.00
_cell.angle_beta   90.00
_cell.angle_gamma   90.00
#
_symmetry.space_group_name_H-M   'P 1'
#
loop_
_entity.id
_entity.type
_entity.pdbx_description
1 polymer ?
#
loop_
_entity_poly.entity_id
_entity_poly.type
_entity_poly.pdbx_seq_one_letter_code
_entity_poly.pdbx_strand_id
1 'polypeptide(L)'
;MIERYRQGRAAWELRFARELGGEAALVLSLRERTGHVLDLSAVWWIDDFNARSRRLRSQKIAAWDRRADHLVLRQQLDAGLSLIDGWREDDLGPARGPYLSWSREQTAAGFEEARRQLPRR
;
A
#
# COMPACT_ATOMS: atom_id res chain seq x y z
N MET A 1 1.08 9.04 11.55
CA MET A 1 0.00 8.03 11.38
C MET A 1 -0.59 8.15 9.97
N ILE A 2 -0.41 7.13 9.10
CA ILE A 2 -0.76 7.13 7.65
C ILE A 2 -2.27 6.85 7.47
N GLU A 3 -3.12 7.73 8.01
CA GLU A 3 -4.54 7.37 8.24
C GLU A 3 -5.52 7.73 7.12
N ARG A 4 -5.12 8.50 6.11
CA ARG A 4 -6.11 9.13 5.19
C ARG A 4 -6.34 8.46 3.83
N TYR A 5 -5.79 7.26 3.60
CA TYR A 5 -6.08 6.49 2.37
C TYR A 5 -6.95 5.24 2.57
N ARG A 6 -7.45 5.02 3.80
CA ARG A 6 -8.38 3.94 4.12
C ARG A 6 -9.83 4.40 3.93
N GLN A 7 -10.36 4.37 2.71
CA GLN A 7 -11.79 4.09 2.57
C GLN A 7 -11.96 2.61 2.92
N GLY A 8 -12.27 2.33 4.18
CA GLY A 8 -12.31 0.99 4.79
C GLY A 8 -11.03 0.66 5.58
N ARG A 9 -11.17 0.35 6.87
CA ARG A 9 -10.06 -0.13 7.70
C ARG A 9 -9.53 -1.43 7.10
N ALA A 10 -8.23 -1.49 6.77
CA ALA A 10 -7.63 -2.72 6.28
C ALA A 10 -7.81 -3.84 7.32
N ALA A 11 -8.29 -5.00 6.86
CA ALA A 11 -8.35 -6.21 7.66
C ALA A 11 -6.98 -6.85 7.78
N TRP A 12 -6.15 -6.72 6.74
CA TRP A 12 -4.78 -7.22 6.70
C TRP A 12 -3.95 -6.44 5.67
N GLU A 13 -2.64 -6.36 5.91
CA GLU A 13 -1.68 -5.67 5.04
C GLU A 13 -0.35 -6.42 5.03
N LEU A 14 0.20 -6.66 3.84
CA LEU A 14 1.60 -7.04 3.64
C LEU A 14 2.33 -5.85 3.04
N ARG A 15 3.24 -5.24 3.81
CA ARG A 15 4.00 -4.04 3.43
C ARG A 15 5.48 -4.34 3.30
N PHE A 16 6.11 -3.73 2.31
CA PHE A 16 7.53 -3.88 2.01
C PHE A 16 8.12 -2.62 1.37
N ALA A 17 9.42 -2.43 1.53
CA ALA A 17 10.16 -1.40 0.80
C ALA A 17 10.49 -1.91 -0.61
N ARG A 18 10.36 -1.04 -1.62
CA ARG A 18 10.73 -1.38 -3.00
C ARG A 18 12.16 -0.98 -3.31
N GLU A 19 12.85 -1.79 -4.12
CA GLU A 19 14.19 -1.43 -4.64
C GLU A 19 14.16 -0.16 -5.50
N LEU A 20 13.08 0.06 -6.26
CA LEU A 20 12.83 1.29 -7.03
C LEU A 20 12.46 2.50 -6.16
N GLY A 21 12.53 2.37 -4.83
CA GLY A 21 12.23 3.43 -3.89
C GLY A 21 10.79 3.43 -3.40
N GLY A 22 10.61 4.07 -2.25
CA GLY A 22 9.33 4.11 -1.55
C GLY A 22 8.91 2.75 -1.01
N GLU A 23 7.61 2.56 -0.89
CA GLU A 23 7.01 1.43 -0.18
C GLU A 23 5.78 0.95 -0.91
N ALA A 24 5.58 -0.36 -0.88
CA ALA A 24 4.43 -1.00 -1.48
C ALA A 24 3.71 -1.90 -0.48
N ALA A 25 2.45 -2.14 -0.77
CA ALA A 25 1.62 -3.02 0.03
C ALA A 25 0.58 -3.77 -0.80
N LEU A 26 0.29 -5.00 -0.36
CA LEU A 26 -0.98 -5.66 -0.65
C LEU A 26 -1.92 -5.45 0.53
N VAL A 27 -3.10 -4.94 0.25
CA VAL A 27 -4.08 -4.56 1.27
C VAL A 27 -5.36 -5.35 1.05
N LEU A 28 -5.81 -6.04 2.10
CA LEU A 28 -7.14 -6.65 2.18
C LEU A 28 -8.05 -5.74 2.99
N SER A 29 -9.14 -5.26 2.39
CA SER A 29 -10.13 -4.40 3.05
C SER A 29 -11.52 -5.05 3.05
N LEU A 30 -12.24 -4.94 4.17
CA LEU A 30 -13.62 -5.43 4.27
C LEU A 30 -14.54 -4.64 3.34
N ARG A 31 -15.34 -5.36 2.55
CA ARG A 31 -16.46 -4.76 1.83
C ARG A 31 -17.64 -4.62 2.79
N GLU A 32 -17.94 -3.39 3.19
CA GLU A 32 -18.86 -3.06 4.30
C GLU A 32 -20.27 -3.68 4.21
N ARG A 33 -20.70 -4.12 3.03
CA ARG A 33 -22.06 -4.64 2.82
C ARG A 33 -22.24 -6.13 3.15
N THR A 34 -21.19 -6.95 3.19
CA THR A 34 -21.35 -8.42 3.30
C THR A 34 -20.46 -9.11 4.33
N GLY A 35 -19.36 -8.50 4.77
CA GLY A 35 -18.43 -9.08 5.75
C GLY A 35 -17.66 -10.33 5.31
N HIS A 36 -18.13 -11.04 4.29
CA HIS A 36 -17.54 -12.25 3.74
C HIS A 36 -16.63 -11.99 2.54
N VAL A 37 -16.72 -10.81 1.92
CA VAL A 37 -15.89 -10.45 0.77
C VAL A 37 -14.85 -9.40 1.19
N LEU A 38 -13.60 -9.68 0.86
CA LEU A 38 -12.45 -8.81 1.06
C LEU A 38 -11.95 -8.32 -0.30
N ASP A 39 -11.80 -7.00 -0.44
CA ASP A 39 -11.17 -6.42 -1.60
C ASP A 39 -9.65 -6.47 -1.44
N LEU A 40 -8.96 -7.07 -2.42
CA LEU A 40 -7.51 -7.09 -2.50
C LEU A 40 -7.03 -5.97 -3.42
N SER A 41 -6.16 -5.10 -2.92
CA SER A 41 -5.56 -4.02 -3.68
C SER A 41 -4.03 -4.03 -3.57
N ALA A 42 -3.35 -3.75 -4.67
CA ALA A 42 -1.95 -3.39 -4.71
C ALA A 42 -1.79 -1.89 -4.59
N VAL A 43 -0.78 -1.46 -3.84
CA VAL A 43 -0.49 -0.05 -3.61
C VAL A 43 1.03 0.14 -3.64
N TRP A 44 1.51 1.19 -4.29
CA TRP A 44 2.91 1.63 -4.23
C TRP A 44 2.95 3.15 -4.11
N TRP A 45 3.78 3.65 -3.21
CA TRP A 45 3.96 5.07 -3.03
C TRP A 45 5.41 5.45 -2.77
N ILE A 46 5.76 6.66 -3.19
CA ILE A 46 7.01 7.33 -2.85
C ILE A 46 6.64 8.59 -2.09
N ASP A 47 7.26 8.73 -0.93
CA ASP A 47 7.06 9.85 -0.03
C ASP A 47 8.27 10.76 -0.05
N ASP A 48 8.02 12.05 -0.25
CA ASP A 48 9.00 13.12 -0.09
C ASP A 48 8.72 13.84 1.23
N PHE A 49 9.58 13.62 2.22
CA PHE A 49 9.42 14.22 3.54
C PHE A 49 9.61 15.74 3.51
N ASN A 50 10.54 16.25 2.69
CA ASN A 50 10.85 17.68 2.63
C ASN A 50 9.69 18.45 1.98
N ALA A 51 9.19 17.94 0.85
CA ALA A 51 8.00 18.49 0.20
C ALA A 51 6.69 18.14 0.94
N ARG A 52 6.75 17.20 1.89
CA ARG A 52 5.60 16.60 2.59
C ARG A 52 4.57 16.07 1.61
N SER A 53 5.04 15.39 0.57
CA SER A 53 4.19 14.93 -0.52
C SER A 53 4.29 13.43 -0.74
N ARG A 54 3.28 12.86 -1.39
CA ARG A 54 3.21 11.44 -1.75
C ARG A 54 2.83 11.31 -3.21
N ARG A 55 3.62 10.57 -3.98
CA ARG A 55 3.22 10.00 -5.27
C ARG A 55 2.70 8.59 -5.01
N LEU A 56 1.60 8.22 -5.66
CA LEU A 56 0.86 7.00 -5.33
C LEU A 56 0.32 6.35 -6.60
N ARG A 57 0.42 5.03 -6.65
CA ARG A 57 -0.37 4.16 -7.51
C ARG A 57 -1.12 3.15 -6.65
N SER A 58 -2.37 2.90 -7.02
CA SER A 58 -3.21 1.90 -6.37
C SER A 58 -4.08 1.22 -7.42
N GLN A 59 -4.26 -0.09 -7.30
CA GLN A 59 -5.10 -0.87 -8.18
C GLN A 59 -5.77 -2.00 -7.40
N LYS A 60 -7.09 -2.09 -7.52
CA LYS A 60 -7.84 -3.26 -7.04
C LYS A 60 -7.53 -4.45 -7.94
N ILE A 61 -7.09 -5.55 -7.33
CA ILE A 61 -6.71 -6.79 -8.02
C ILE A 61 -7.91 -7.72 -8.11
N ALA A 62 -8.60 -7.91 -6.99
CA ALA A 62 -9.67 -8.89 -6.88
C ALA A 62 -10.64 -8.55 -5.73
N ALA A 63 -11.75 -9.27 -5.71
CA ALA A 63 -12.59 -9.44 -4.54
C ALA A 63 -12.56 -10.92 -4.16
N TRP A 64 -12.05 -11.22 -2.97
CA TRP A 64 -11.95 -12.58 -2.44
C TRP A 64 -13.10 -12.87 -1.50
N ASP A 65 -13.87 -13.92 -1.78
CA ASP A 65 -14.85 -14.46 -0.83
C ASP A 65 -14.12 -15.36 0.18
N ARG A 66 -14.26 -15.09 1.47
CA ARG A 66 -13.67 -15.86 2.57
C ARG A 66 -14.13 -17.32 2.61
N ARG A 67 -15.21 -17.66 1.91
CA ARG A 67 -15.73 -19.03 1.77
C ARG A 67 -15.09 -19.79 0.61
N ALA A 68 -14.34 -19.11 -0.25
CA ALA A 68 -13.60 -19.74 -1.34
C ALA A 68 -12.33 -20.45 -0.82
N ASP A 69 -11.79 -21.33 -1.66
CA ASP A 69 -10.52 -22.01 -1.38
C ASP A 69 -9.38 -21.00 -1.15
N HIS A 70 -8.55 -21.26 -0.14
CA HIS A 70 -7.39 -20.44 0.20
C HIS A 70 -6.35 -20.41 -0.94
N LEU A 71 -6.32 -21.42 -1.81
CA LEU A 71 -5.49 -21.43 -3.01
C LEU A 71 -5.81 -20.25 -3.93
N VAL A 72 -7.10 -19.86 -4.03
CA VAL A 72 -7.54 -18.71 -4.82
C VAL A 72 -6.96 -17.42 -4.25
N LEU A 73 -7.00 -17.25 -2.92
CA LEU A 73 -6.40 -16.08 -2.28
C LEU A 73 -4.89 -16.04 -2.54
N ARG A 74 -4.19 -17.17 -2.42
CA ARG A 74 -2.75 -17.24 -2.68
C ARG A 74 -2.40 -16.79 -4.10
N GLN A 75 -3.12 -17.31 -5.10
CA GLN A 75 -2.91 -16.92 -6.50
C GLN A 75 -3.18 -15.42 -6.72
N GLN A 76 -4.19 -14.86 -6.07
CA GLN A 76 -4.48 -13.42 -6.15
C GLN A 76 -3.40 -12.56 -5.48
N LEU A 77 -2.83 -13.03 -4.37
CA LEU A 77 -1.68 -12.38 -3.71
C LEU A 77 -0.44 -12.43 -4.61
N ASP A 78 -0.12 -13.59 -5.20
CA ASP A 78 1.01 -13.74 -6.11
C ASP A 78 0.87 -12.86 -7.37
N ALA A 79 -0.34 -12.77 -7.92
CA ALA A 79 -0.65 -11.85 -9.03
C ALA A 79 -0.49 -10.38 -8.61
N GLY A 80 -0.92 -10.04 -7.39
CA GLY A 80 -0.76 -8.70 -6.83
C GLY A 80 0.71 -8.30 -6.62
N LEU A 81 1.53 -9.23 -6.14
CA LEU A 81 2.97 -9.03 -6.02
C LEU A 81 3.60 -8.81 -7.40
N SER A 82 3.28 -9.67 -8.37
CA SER A 82 3.78 -9.55 -9.75
C SER A 82 3.36 -8.23 -10.40
N LEU A 83 2.14 -7.75 -10.11
CA LEU A 83 1.65 -6.45 -10.59
C LEU A 83 2.47 -5.29 -10.02
N ILE A 84 2.78 -5.31 -8.71
CA ILE A 84 3.62 -4.30 -8.08
C ILE A 84 5.03 -4.34 -8.67
N ASP A 85 5.60 -5.53 -8.84
CA ASP A 85 6.95 -5.73 -9.38
C ASP A 85 7.06 -5.12 -10.80
N GLY A 86 5.98 -5.17 -11.59
CA GLY A 86 5.91 -4.57 -12.92
C GLY A 86 5.74 -3.05 -12.98
N TRP A 87 5.38 -2.37 -11.88
CA TRP A 87 5.20 -0.91 -11.89
C TRP A 87 6.52 -0.16 -11.88
N ARG A 88 6.58 0.91 -12.67
CA ARG A 88 7.69 1.86 -12.82
C ARG A 88 7.36 3.21 -12.20
N GLU A 89 8.36 4.04 -11.92
CA GLU A 89 8.12 5.31 -11.24
C GLU A 89 7.14 6.22 -12.02
N ASP A 90 7.16 6.17 -13.35
CA ASP A 90 6.24 6.90 -14.24
C ASP A 90 4.77 6.46 -14.10
N ASP A 91 4.53 5.26 -13.55
CA ASP A 91 3.18 4.76 -13.28
C ASP A 91 2.55 5.41 -12.04
N LEU A 92 3.35 6.08 -11.21
CA LEU A 92 2.86 6.80 -10.04
C LEU A 92 2.13 8.07 -10.46
N GLY A 93 1.00 8.32 -9.81
CA GLY A 93 0.27 9.57 -9.99
C GLY A 93 1.06 10.81 -9.56
N PRO A 94 0.49 12.01 -9.78
CA PRO A 94 1.12 13.25 -9.37
C PRO A 94 1.31 13.31 -7.85
N ALA A 95 2.29 14.10 -7.41
CA ALA A 95 2.54 14.33 -5.99
C ALA A 95 1.30 14.97 -5.33
N ARG A 96 0.83 14.37 -4.25
CA ARG A 96 -0.28 14.86 -3.41
C ARG A 96 0.28 15.36 -2.08
N GLY A 97 -0.29 16.44 -1.54
CA GLY A 97 0.20 17.11 -0.34
C GLY A 97 -0.02 18.63 -0.42
N PRO A 98 0.58 19.42 0.48
CA PRO A 98 1.48 19.00 1.55
C PRO A 98 0.74 18.37 2.76
N TYR A 99 1.28 17.29 3.31
CA TYR A 99 0.80 16.65 4.54
C TYR A 99 1.47 17.29 5.76
N LEU A 100 0.89 18.38 6.26
CA LEU A 100 1.47 19.19 7.35
C LEU A 100 1.68 18.44 8.67
N SER A 101 0.99 17.33 8.90
CA SER A 101 1.14 16.53 10.12
C SER A 101 2.47 15.76 10.17
N TRP A 102 3.11 15.50 9.03
CA TRP A 102 4.33 14.70 8.98
C TRP A 102 5.47 15.31 9.79
N SER A 103 5.69 16.61 9.65
CA SER A 103 6.75 17.32 10.38
C SER A 103 6.43 17.54 11.87
N ARG A 104 5.19 17.28 12.29
CA ARG A 104 4.78 17.37 13.71
C ARG A 104 4.90 16.02 14.41
N GLU A 105 4.67 14.93 13.68
CA GLU A 105 4.62 13.58 14.22
C GLU A 105 5.92 12.80 14.02
N GLN A 106 6.76 13.17 13.05
CA GLN A 106 7.94 12.41 12.65
C GLN A 106 9.09 13.33 12.24
N THR A 107 10.31 12.80 12.35
CA THR A 107 11.51 13.40 11.76
C THR A 107 11.84 12.71 10.44
N ALA A 108 12.60 13.38 9.56
CA ALA A 108 13.08 12.77 8.32
C ALA A 108 13.85 11.46 8.58
N ALA A 109 14.67 11.44 9.64
CA ALA A 109 15.41 10.25 10.05
C ALA A 109 14.48 9.12 10.53
N GLY A 110 13.44 9.44 11.31
CA GLY A 110 12.45 8.45 11.74
C GLY A 110 11.64 7.87 10.58
N PHE A 111 11.38 8.69 9.56
CA PHE A 111 10.70 8.28 8.34
C PHE A 111 11.52 7.26 7.53
N GLU A 112 12.81 7.53 7.34
CA GLU A 112 13.72 6.61 6.65
C GLU A 112 14.01 5.34 7.47
N GLU A 113 14.12 5.45 8.79
CA GLU A 113 14.33 4.30 9.67
C GLU A 113 13.13 3.33 9.64
N ALA A 114 11.90 3.86 9.70
CA ALA A 114 10.70 3.04 9.56
C ALA A 114 10.66 2.29 8.23
N ARG A 115 11.12 2.92 7.14
CA ARG A 115 11.23 2.27 5.83
C ARG A 115 12.33 1.20 5.80
N ARG A 116 13.47 1.43 6.46
CA ARG A 116 14.59 0.46 6.52
C ARG A 116 14.22 -0.83 7.23
N GLN A 117 13.29 -0.77 8.18
CA GLN A 117 12.82 -1.94 8.92
C GLN A 117 11.85 -2.82 8.11
N LEU A 118 11.36 -2.34 6.97
CA LEU A 118 10.50 -3.14 6.12
C LEU A 118 11.33 -4.18 5.35
N PRO A 119 10.77 -5.39 5.12
CA PRO A 119 11.33 -6.33 4.16
C PRO A 119 11.52 -5.65 2.79
N ARG A 120 12.57 -6.02 2.07
CA ARG A 120 12.85 -5.49 0.72
C ARG A 120 12.38 -6.46 -0.36
N ARG A 121 11.88 -5.90 -1.45
CA ARG A 121 11.47 -6.61 -2.66
C ARG A 121 11.65 -5.73 -3.89
#